data_AF-A0A956FXS8-F1
#
_entry.id   AF-A0A956FXS8-F1
#
_cell.length_a   1.000
_cell.length_b   1.000
_cell.length_c   1.000
_cell.angle_alpha   90.00
_cell.angle_beta   90.00
_cell.angle_gamma   90.00
#
_symmetry.space_group_name_H-M   'P 1'
#
loop_
_entity.id
_entity.type
_entity.pdbx_description
1 polymer ?
#
loop_
_entity_poly.entity_id
_entity_poly.type
_entity_poly.pdbx_seq_one_letter_code
_entity_poly.pdbx_strand_id
1 'polypeptide(L)' 'PTPDPLGAWMSAGDLAAHLRRRGVDLDLHTALITALAVREELPVWSLDPVWDAIAAHLPIRRFDPDPSPYTR' A
#
# COMPACT_ATOMS: atom_id res chain seq x y z
N PRO A 1 9.74 1.31 -19.73
CA PRO A 1 8.75 0.20 -19.74
C PRO A 1 7.33 0.73 -19.55
N THR A 2 6.43 0.43 -20.48
CA THR A 2 4.99 0.70 -20.30
C THR A 2 4.48 -0.18 -19.17
N PRO A 3 3.84 0.36 -18.12
CA PRO A 3 3.35 -0.46 -17.02
C PRO A 3 2.30 -1.44 -17.55
N ASP A 4 2.49 -2.74 -17.33
CA ASP A 4 1.49 -3.76 -17.62
C ASP A 4 0.33 -3.62 -16.61
N PRO A 5 -0.84 -3.14 -17.04
CA PRO A 5 -1.95 -2.94 -16.14
C PRO A 5 -2.53 -4.28 -15.67
N LEU A 6 -2.48 -5.33 -16.50
CA LEU A 6 -3.03 -6.65 -16.15
C LEU A 6 -2.23 -7.28 -14.99
N GLY A 7 -0.90 -7.17 -15.06
CA GLY A 7 0.00 -7.58 -13.97
C GLY A 7 -0.23 -6.81 -12.67
N ALA A 8 -0.56 -5.51 -12.74
CA ALA A 8 -0.89 -4.71 -11.55
C ALA A 8 -2.19 -5.17 -10.87
N TRP A 9 -3.24 -5.45 -11.65
CA TRP A 9 -4.53 -5.92 -11.15
C TRP A 9 -4.44 -7.30 -10.51
N MET A 10 -3.73 -8.24 -11.15
CA MET A 10 -3.48 -9.57 -10.57
C MET A 10 -2.70 -9.46 -9.25
N SER A 11 -1.66 -8.61 -9.23
CA SER A 11 -0.86 -8.38 -8.02
C SER A 11 -1.71 -7.80 -6.87
N ALA A 12 -2.62 -6.87 -7.15
CA ALA A 12 -3.52 -6.30 -6.15
C ALA A 12 -4.50 -7.34 -5.58
N GLY A 13 -5.07 -8.20 -6.43
CA GLY A 13 -5.96 -9.28 -5.99
C GLY A 13 -5.25 -10.32 -5.11
N ASP A 14 -4.08 -10.78 -5.55
CA ASP A 14 -3.27 -11.75 -4.81
C ASP A 14 -2.79 -11.18 -3.46
N LEU A 15 -2.40 -9.90 -3.46
CA LEU A 15 -1.98 -9.17 -2.26
C LEU A 15 -3.13 -9.00 -1.28
N ALA A 16 -4.30 -8.57 -1.74
CA ALA A 16 -5.49 -8.45 -0.90
C ALA A 16 -5.87 -9.80 -0.28
N ALA A 17 -5.85 -10.89 -1.07
CA ALA A 17 -6.11 -12.22 -0.56
C ALA A 17 -5.04 -12.68 0.47
N HIS A 18 -3.77 -12.33 0.26
CA HIS A 18 -2.68 -12.64 1.18
C HIS A 18 -2.80 -11.92 2.53
N LEU A 19 -3.16 -10.64 2.51
CA LEU A 19 -3.36 -9.82 3.71
C LEU A 19 -4.63 -10.18 4.46
N ARG A 20 -5.71 -10.52 3.74
CA ARG A 20 -6.96 -10.99 4.35
C ARG A 20 -6.76 -12.26 5.16
N ARG A 21 -5.91 -13.19 4.69
CA ARG A 21 -5.54 -14.40 5.46
C ARG A 21 -4.78 -14.09 6.77
N ARG A 22 -4.29 -12.86 6.94
CA ARG A 22 -3.58 -12.37 8.15
C ARG A 22 -4.43 -11.41 8.97
N GLY A 23 -5.72 -11.26 8.65
CA GLY A 23 -6.64 -10.38 9.38
C GLY A 23 -6.57 -8.91 8.95
N VAL A 24 -5.90 -8.59 7.84
CA VAL A 24 -5.86 -7.24 7.27
C VAL A 24 -6.79 -7.20 6.05
N ASP A 25 -7.94 -6.57 6.18
CA ASP A 25 -8.89 -6.40 5.09
C ASP A 25 -8.66 -5.05 4.40
N LEU A 26 -8.52 -5.07 3.08
CA LEU A 26 -8.22 -3.88 2.28
C LEU A 26 -9.37 -3.57 1.34
N ASP A 27 -9.72 -2.29 1.23
CA ASP A 27 -10.53 -1.84 0.10
C ASP A 27 -9.72 -1.91 -1.21
N LEU A 28 -10.44 -1.82 -2.33
CA LEU A 28 -9.83 -1.92 -3.65
C LEU A 28 -8.74 -0.85 -3.88
N HIS A 29 -9.01 0.37 -3.42
CA HIS A 29 -8.10 1.49 -3.59
C HIS A 29 -6.76 1.27 -2.88
N THR A 30 -6.80 0.84 -1.61
CA THR A 30 -5.64 0.54 -0.80
C THR A 30 -4.86 -0.65 -1.36
N ALA A 31 -5.55 -1.70 -1.82
CA ALA A 31 -4.92 -2.85 -2.46
C ALA A 31 -4.14 -2.46 -3.74
N LEU A 32 -4.72 -1.57 -4.57
CA LEU A 32 -4.06 -1.06 -5.78
C LEU A 32 -2.82 -0.22 -5.46
N ILE A 33 -2.91 0.72 -4.50
CA ILE A 33 -1.76 1.52 -4.07
C ILE A 33 -0.66 0.60 -3.51
N THR A 34 -1.04 -0.38 -2.70
CA THR A 34 -0.08 -1.32 -2.09
C THR A 34 0.66 -2.12 -3.16
N ALA A 35 -0.05 -2.66 -4.15
CA ALA A 35 0.57 -3.40 -5.25
C ALA A 35 1.54 -2.54 -6.06
N LEU A 36 1.17 -1.27 -6.33
CA LEU A 36 2.05 -0.32 -7.01
C LEU A 36 3.28 0.01 -6.17
N ALA A 37 3.12 0.29 -4.87
CA ALA A 37 4.23 0.62 -3.98
C ALA A 37 5.25 -0.52 -3.89
N VAL A 38 4.78 -1.77 -3.77
CA VAL A 38 5.66 -2.95 -3.76
C VAL A 38 6.37 -3.14 -5.09
N ARG A 39 5.63 -3.04 -6.21
CA ARG A 39 6.19 -3.27 -7.55
C ARG A 39 7.26 -2.25 -7.93
N GLU A 40 7.03 -0.98 -7.60
CA GLU A 40 7.91 0.12 -7.96
C GLU A 40 8.93 0.45 -6.84
N GLU A 41 8.92 -0.32 -5.74
CA GLU A 41 9.75 -0.10 -4.54
C GLU A 41 9.61 1.31 -3.93
N LEU A 42 8.43 1.92 -4.09
CA LEU A 42 8.13 3.27 -3.68
C LEU A 42 7.64 3.32 -2.23
N PRO A 43 7.97 4.40 -1.49
CA PRO A 43 7.37 4.62 -0.19
C PRO A 43 5.91 5.05 -0.29
N VAL A 44 5.15 4.80 0.77
CA VAL A 44 3.79 5.30 0.93
C VAL A 44 3.76 6.37 2.02
N TRP A 45 3.29 7.56 1.66
CA TRP A 45 2.99 8.66 2.59
C TRP A 45 1.50 8.64 2.90
N SER A 46 1.14 8.39 4.15
CA SER A 46 -0.26 8.36 4.57
C SER A 46 -0.37 8.60 6.07
N LEU A 47 -1.49 9.21 6.50
CA LEU A 47 -1.89 9.31 7.90
C LEU A 47 -2.77 8.14 8.34
N ASP A 48 -3.23 7.30 7.41
CA ASP A 48 -4.12 6.19 7.72
C ASP A 48 -3.36 5.05 8.42
N PRO A 49 -3.78 4.59 9.61
CA PRO A 49 -3.12 3.52 10.34
C PRO A 49 -3.14 2.16 9.62
N VAL A 50 -4.00 1.96 8.59
CA VAL A 50 -4.01 0.73 7.79
C VAL A 50 -2.63 0.42 7.21
N TRP A 51 -1.85 1.44 6.89
CA TRP A 51 -0.50 1.29 6.33
C TRP A 51 0.51 0.69 7.31
N ASP A 52 0.27 0.79 8.63
CA ASP A 52 1.10 0.12 9.64
C ASP A 52 0.86 -1.39 9.62
N ALA A 53 -0.41 -1.79 9.54
CA ALA A 53 -0.79 -3.20 9.43
C ALA A 53 -0.27 -3.83 8.12
N ILE A 54 -0.29 -3.07 7.03
CA ILE A 54 0.27 -3.50 5.74
C ILE A 54 1.80 -3.63 5.83
N ALA A 55 2.50 -2.64 6.38
CA ALA A 55 3.96 -2.63 6.51
C ALA A 55 4.49 -3.74 7.44
N ALA A 56 3.67 -4.23 8.38
CA ALA A 56 4.01 -5.40 9.19
C ALA A 56 4.11 -6.71 8.39
N HIS A 57 3.57 -6.75 7.17
CA HIS A 57 3.50 -7.96 6.33
C HIS A 57 4.21 -7.84 4.99
N LEU A 58 4.49 -6.62 4.53
CA LEU A 58 5.06 -6.34 3.23
C LEU A 58 6.25 -5.39 3.36
N PRO A 59 7.23 -5.47 2.43
CA PRO A 59 8.42 -4.63 2.45
C PRO A 59 8.12 -3.20 1.96
N ILE A 60 7.12 -2.54 2.54
CA ILE A 60 6.71 -1.17 2.19
C ILE A 60 7.32 -0.20 3.20
N ARG A 61 7.91 0.88 2.69
CA ARG A 61 8.41 1.98 3.51
C ARG A 61 7.29 2.98 3.75
N ARG A 62 6.81 3.09 4.98
CA ARG A 62 5.89 4.14 5.40
C ARG A 62 6.67 5.37 5.86
N PHE A 63 6.17 6.54 5.49
CA PHE A 63 6.58 7.81 6.07
C PHE A 63 5.35 8.54 6.62
N ASP A 64 5.40 8.97 7.87
CA ASP A 64 4.42 9.93 8.36
C ASP A 64 4.69 11.29 7.70
N PRO A 65 3.68 11.92 7.07
CA PRO A 65 3.84 13.28 6.59
C PRO A 65 4.07 14.18 7.81
N ASP A 66 5.19 14.90 7.83
CA ASP A 66 5.46 15.94 8.82
C ASP A 66 4.24 16.89 8.85
N PRO A 67 3.56 17.08 10.01
CA PRO A 67 2.41 17.97 10.07
C PRO A 67 2.85 19.34 9.58
N SER A 68 2.26 19.74 8.46
CA SER A 68 2.60 20.95 7.73
C SER A 68 2.81 22.14 8.68
N PRO A 69 3.80 23.02 8.43
CA PRO A 69 4.03 24.21 9.25
C PRO A 69 2.84 25.19 9.27
N TYR A 70 1.81 24.96 8.44
CA TYR A 70 0.58 25.76 8.37
C TYR A 70 -0.51 25.34 9.37
N THR A 71 -0.25 24.39 10.27
CA THR A 71 -1.22 23.89 11.26
C THR A 71 -1.11 24.57 12.64
N ARG A 72 -0.82 25.88 12.70
CA ARG A 72 -0.86 26.68 13.94
C ARG A 72 -1.98 27.71 13.94
#